data_AF-A0A346QRM2-F1
#
_entry.id   AF-A0A346QRM2-F1
#
_cell.length_a   1.000
_cell.length_b   1.000
_cell.length_c   1.000
_cell.angle_alpha   90.00
_cell.angle_beta   90.00
_cell.angle_gamma   90.00
#
_symmetry.space_group_name_H-M   'P 1'
#
loop_
_entity.id
_entity.type
_entity.pdbx_description
1 polymer ?
#
loop_
_entity_poly.entity_id
_entity_poly.type
_entity_poly.pdbx_seq_one_letter_code
_entity_poly.pdbx_strand_id
1 'polypeptide(L)'
;MTSKDKKRNSDKRKEKSRDAARCRRSKETEVFYELAQNLPLPSSVSTQLDKASIMRLTISFLKICKIREEKKWQGKLQTIM
;
A
#
# COMPACT_ATOMS: atom_id res chain seq x y z
N MET A 1 41.27 -13.16 -16.95
CA MET A 1 39.82 -13.02 -17.22
C MET A 1 39.62 -12.38 -18.59
N THR A 2 38.93 -13.06 -19.50
CA THR A 2 38.69 -12.54 -20.85
C THR A 2 37.56 -11.49 -20.84
N SER A 3 37.50 -10.62 -21.85
CA SER A 3 36.42 -9.62 -21.98
C SER A 3 35.01 -10.25 -22.01
N LYS A 4 34.91 -11.50 -22.46
CA LYS A 4 33.67 -12.29 -22.49
C LYS A 4 33.21 -12.71 -21.09
N ASP A 5 34.14 -13.00 -20.18
CA ASP A 5 33.84 -13.34 -18.78
C ASP A 5 33.35 -12.13 -17.98
N LYS A 6 33.94 -10.95 -18.22
CA LYS A 6 33.50 -9.68 -17.61
C LYS A 6 32.06 -9.33 -18.03
N LYS A 7 31.72 -9.51 -19.32
CA LYS A 7 30.36 -9.27 -19.84
C LYS A 7 29.34 -10.23 -19.20
N ARG A 8 29.63 -11.53 -19.17
CA ARG A 8 28.78 -12.54 -18.52
C ARG A 8 28.54 -12.26 -17.03
N ASN A 9 29.56 -11.79 -16.30
CA ASN A 9 29.40 -11.41 -14.89
C ASN A 9 28.49 -10.19 -14.72
N SER A 10 28.67 -9.16 -15.57
CA SER A 10 27.78 -7.99 -15.61
C SER A 10 26.32 -8.37 -15.87
N ASP A 11 26.08 -9.28 -16.82
CA ASP A 11 24.72 -9.74 -17.16
C ASP A 11 24.06 -10.48 -15.97
N LYS A 12 24.80 -11.35 -15.27
CA LYS A 12 24.30 -12.00 -14.04
C LYS A 12 23.96 -10.99 -12.94
N ARG A 13 24.76 -9.93 -12.76
CA ARG A 13 24.49 -8.88 -11.77
C ARG A 13 23.25 -8.06 -12.15
N LYS A 14 23.09 -7.73 -13.44
CA LYS A 14 21.91 -7.04 -13.96
C LYS A 14 20.64 -7.86 -13.78
N GLU A 15 20.72 -9.17 -14.04
CA GLU A 15 19.59 -10.08 -13.83
C GLU A 15 19.14 -10.09 -12.37
N LYS A 16 20.08 -10.27 -11.43
CA LYS A 16 19.78 -10.22 -9.99
C LYS A 16 19.14 -8.89 -9.56
N SER A 17 19.62 -7.77 -10.09
CA SER A 17 19.04 -6.45 -9.81
C SER A 17 17.61 -6.32 -10.34
N ARG A 18 17.37 -6.85 -11.55
CA ARG A 18 16.06 -6.88 -12.19
C ARG A 18 15.06 -7.72 -11.40
N ASP A 19 15.47 -8.91 -10.97
CA ASP A 19 14.64 -9.79 -10.14
C ASP A 19 14.35 -9.17 -8.78
N ALA A 20 15.34 -8.53 -8.14
CA ALA A 20 15.12 -7.79 -6.90
C ALA A 20 14.10 -6.65 -7.09
N ALA A 21 14.16 -5.91 -8.20
CA ALA A 21 13.18 -4.86 -8.50
C ALA A 21 11.78 -5.42 -8.80
N ARG A 22 11.70 -6.57 -9.49
CA ARG A 22 10.42 -7.28 -9.73
C ARG A 22 9.80 -7.77 -8.42
N CYS A 23 10.59 -8.37 -7.54
CA CYS A 23 10.16 -8.83 -6.22
C CYS A 23 9.60 -7.67 -5.40
N ARG A 24 10.31 -6.54 -5.32
CA ARG A 24 9.83 -5.34 -4.62
C ARG A 24 8.50 -4.83 -5.18
N ARG A 25 8.37 -4.71 -6.51
CA ARG A 25 7.11 -4.26 -7.15
C ARG A 25 5.95 -5.21 -6.89
N SER A 26 6.20 -6.52 -6.91
CA SER A 26 5.19 -7.55 -6.65
C SER A 26 4.71 -7.46 -5.21
N LYS A 27 5.64 -7.33 -4.25
CA LYS A 27 5.31 -7.18 -2.83
C LYS A 27 4.54 -5.88 -2.54
N GLU A 28 4.97 -4.78 -3.15
CA GLU A 28 4.26 -3.50 -3.04
C GLU A 28 2.81 -3.61 -3.53
N THR A 29 2.60 -4.25 -4.69
CA THR A 29 1.26 -4.48 -5.24
C THR A 29 0.40 -5.36 -4.35
N GLU A 30 0.95 -6.44 -3.78
CA GLU A 30 0.24 -7.28 -2.80
C GLU A 30 -0.21 -6.46 -1.59
N VAL A 31 0.68 -5.66 -1.01
CA VAL A 31 0.35 -4.79 0.14
C VAL A 31 -0.74 -3.77 -0.20
N PHE A 32 -0.73 -3.18 -1.40
CA PHE A 32 -1.80 -2.28 -1.83
C PHE A 32 -3.14 -2.98 -1.96
N TYR A 33 -3.18 -4.20 -2.49
CA TYR A 33 -4.42 -4.96 -2.59
C TYR A 33 -4.94 -5.36 -1.21
N GLU A 34 -4.08 -5.83 -0.31
CA GLU A 34 -4.45 -6.11 1.08
C GLU A 34 -5.03 -4.86 1.76
N LEU A 35 -4.38 -3.71 1.59
CA LEU A 35 -4.87 -2.44 2.14
C LEU A 35 -6.26 -2.08 1.59
N ALA A 36 -6.49 -2.27 0.29
CA ALA A 36 -7.78 -2.01 -0.33
C ALA A 36 -8.90 -2.92 0.22
N GLN A 37 -8.60 -4.19 0.53
CA GLN A 37 -9.57 -5.12 1.14
C GLN A 37 -9.91 -4.77 2.60
N ASN A 38 -9.05 -4.02 3.29
CA ASN A 38 -9.32 -3.55 4.66
C ASN A 38 -10.18 -2.28 4.71
N LEU A 39 -10.45 -1.63 3.57
CA LEU A 39 -11.37 -0.48 3.53
C LEU A 39 -12.83 -0.97 3.61
N PRO A 40 -13.75 -0.18 4.20
CA PRO A 40 -15.17 -0.52 4.30
C PRO A 40 -15.88 -0.30 2.96
N LEU A 41 -15.44 -1.00 1.92
CA LEU A 41 -15.94 -0.93 0.55
C LEU A 41 -16.27 -2.34 0.05
N PRO A 42 -17.26 -2.49 -0.85
CA PRO A 42 -17.50 -3.77 -1.51
C PRO A 42 -16.26 -4.25 -2.28
N SER A 43 -16.02 -5.56 -2.29
CA SER A 43 -14.85 -6.15 -2.97
C SER A 43 -14.80 -5.84 -4.48
N SER A 44 -15.97 -5.71 -5.13
CA SER A 44 -16.08 -5.30 -6.53
C SER A 44 -15.51 -3.90 -6.81
N VAL A 45 -15.56 -2.99 -5.83
CA VAL A 45 -15.01 -1.64 -5.94
C VAL A 45 -13.54 -1.64 -5.56
N SER A 46 -13.18 -2.30 -4.45
CA SER A 46 -11.80 -2.29 -3.94
C SER A 46 -10.80 -2.93 -4.90
N THR A 47 -11.22 -3.95 -5.66
CA THR A 47 -10.40 -4.61 -6.70
C THR A 47 -10.11 -3.73 -7.92
N GLN A 48 -10.93 -2.71 -8.18
CA GLN A 48 -10.78 -1.78 -9.31
C GLN A 48 -9.94 -0.54 -8.98
N LEU A 49 -9.58 -0.35 -7.71
CA LEU A 49 -8.85 0.84 -7.27
C LEU A 49 -7.39 0.81 -7.75
N ASP A 50 -6.93 1.96 -8.22
CA ASP A 50 -5.52 2.21 -8.45
C ASP A 50 -4.80 2.57 -7.13
N LYS A 51 -3.47 2.43 -7.11
CA LYS A 51 -2.64 2.68 -5.91
C LYS A 51 -2.85 4.06 -5.30
N ALA A 52 -3.04 5.10 -6.12
CA ALA A 52 -3.23 6.46 -5.62
C ALA A 52 -4.61 6.63 -4.97
N SER A 53 -5.66 6.06 -5.56
CA SER A 53 -6.99 6.05 -4.93
C SER A 53 -7.01 5.26 -3.64
N ILE A 54 -6.33 4.11 -3.56
CA ILE A 54 -6.19 3.34 -2.32
C ILE A 54 -5.58 4.21 -1.20
N MET A 55 -4.48 4.93 -1.49
CA MET A 55 -3.87 5.84 -0.52
C MET A 55 -4.81 6.95 -0.08
N ARG A 56 -5.46 7.63 -1.04
CA ARG A 56 -6.39 8.75 -0.73
C ARG A 56 -7.54 8.28 0.14
N LEU A 57 -8.18 7.16 -0.22
CA LEU A 57 -9.30 6.61 0.54
C LEU A 57 -8.88 6.14 1.93
N THR A 58 -7.73 5.49 2.05
CA THR A 58 -7.16 5.07 3.35
C THR A 58 -6.93 6.26 4.26
N ILE A 59 -6.26 7.32 3.77
CA ILE A 59 -5.99 8.52 4.55
C ILE A 59 -7.30 9.19 4.98
N SER A 60 -8.26 9.33 4.06
CA SER A 60 -9.57 9.90 4.35
C SER A 60 -10.33 9.08 5.39
N PHE A 61 -10.30 7.75 5.28
CA PHE A 61 -10.95 6.84 6.23
C PHE A 61 -10.37 7.02 7.65
N LEU A 62 -9.04 6.99 7.79
CA LEU A 62 -8.38 7.19 9.08
C LEU A 62 -8.71 8.55 9.71
N LYS A 63 -8.76 9.62 8.90
CA LYS A 63 -9.17 10.95 9.38
C LYS A 63 -10.61 10.97 9.88
N ILE A 64 -11.54 10.34 9.17
CA ILE A 64 -12.95 10.25 9.58
C ILE A 64 -13.07 9.45 10.88
N CYS A 65 -12.36 8.34 11.01
CA CYS A 65 -12.33 7.55 12.25
C CYS A 65 -11.88 8.38 13.45
N LYS A 66 -10.80 9.16 13.31
CA LYS A 66 -10.31 10.06 14.37
C LYS A 66 -11.36 11.10 14.76
N ILE A 67 -11.98 11.77 13.79
CA ILE A 67 -13.04 12.75 14.06
C ILE A 67 -14.23 12.10 14.78
N ARG A 68 -14.61 10.88 14.38
CA ARG A 68 -15.70 10.13 15.00
C ARG A 68 -15.40 9.80 16.47
N GLU A 69 -14.16 9.45 16.78
CA GLU A 69 -13.72 9.18 18.16
C GLU A 69 -13.73 10.46 19.02
N GLU A 70 -13.24 11.59 18.51
CA GLU A 70 -13.29 12.87 19.24
C GLU A 70 -14.73 13.32 19.52
N LYS A 71 -15.63 13.15 18.54
CA LYS A 71 -17.07 13.44 18.70
C LYS A 71 -17.73 12.54 19.75
N LYS A 72 -17.28 11.29 19.90
CA LYS A 72 -17.79 10.36 20.92
C LYS A 72 -17.55 10.88 22.34
N TRP A 73 -16.38 11.48 22.58
CA TRP A 73 -16.04 12.07 23.88
C TRP A 73 -16.81 13.37 24.14
N GLN A 74 -16.99 14.21 23.12
CA GLN A 74 -17.81 15.42 23.21
C GLN A 74 -19.28 15.11 23.56
N GLY A 75 -19.88 14.11 22.91
CA GLY A 75 -21.24 13.67 23.23
C GLY A 75 -21.37 13.10 24.65
N LYS A 76 -20.35 12.37 25.12
CA LYS A 76 -20.31 11.86 26.50
C LYS A 76 -20.19 12.98 27.54
N LEU A 77 -19.41 14.02 27.26
CA LEU A 77 -19.27 15.19 28.12
C LEU A 77 -20.57 16.03 28.15
N GLN A 78 -21.26 16.20 27.03
CA GLN A 78 -22.57 16.89 26.98
C GLN A 78 -23.71 16.14 27.67
N THR A 79 -23.57 14.83 27.85
CA THR A 79 -24.58 14.02 28.58
C THR A 79 -24.37 14.09 30.10
N ILE A 80 -23.17 14.49 30.55
CA ILE A 80 -22.79 14.51 31.97
C ILE A 80 -22.84 15.95 32.55
N MET A 81 -22.78 16.99 31.70
CA MET A 81 -23.10 18.37 32.06
C MET A 81 -24.59 18.64 31.95
#